data_AF-A0A9D8B2B4-F1
#
_entry.id   AF-A0A9D8B2B4-F1
#
_cell.length_a   1.000
_cell.length_b   1.000
_cell.length_c   1.000
_cell.angle_alpha   90.00
_cell.angle_beta   90.00
_cell.angle_gamma   90.00
#
_symmetry.space_group_name_H-M   'P 1'
#
loop_
_entity.id
_entity.type
_entity.pdbx_description
1 polymer ?
#
loop_
_entity_poly.entity_id
_entity_poly.type
_entity_poly.pdbx_seq_one_letter_code
_entity_poly.pdbx_strand_id
1 'polypeptide(L)'
;MFWTGKKRAAFFFVLVIAPTIVFFWRGASLLLPGIPFPGYLAERLTSLILAFVLGMFWLLAGTALAAQFLFPVPTLRARLDAWWCLLVWYIGFHRQGYLVRNGKAQDHLKGNRFGGWAGVAIVDSSSAAVMDDGLEYTRTLGPNVVQPRWFGNVLPAARSSTFFLNRYEQVCGAIDLRRQRYMRVVQAITRDGIEIKCDLYVDFQIQRDPRKARPGVPYTFDDGSVFRAVYTEAVRKEQGRPPEIIPVKKEQGQSSETPPVKKEQEQPQESMFKHQTGSQPKSEYRWVDAVINEGAEELRNAIARYTLDQLYATGEPEREPRVEIEQSLLPLLQNRMRPKGVDVLNITLGVFYAPPSVIDQRVDTWKADWERRQKVTAAQGEAEQQRRTEIARALAQLEMIEYITKALPSGNDALSKDIVTLRLIQSIEAMARQSAEETGAATDRSRELAELLHRVLAEMATLPQDKPR
;
A
#
# COMPACT_ATOMS: atom_id res chain seq x y z
N MET A 1 -13.93 15.21 30.53
CA MET A 1 -13.53 16.54 31.02
C MET A 1 -12.05 16.49 31.40
N PHE A 2 -11.14 16.63 30.43
CA PHE A 2 -9.70 16.46 30.64
C PHE A 2 -9.06 17.79 31.06
N TRP A 3 -8.64 17.89 32.31
CA TRP A 3 -7.87 19.02 32.82
C TRP A 3 -6.46 19.02 32.19
N THR A 4 -6.04 20.17 31.65
CA THR A 4 -4.69 20.40 31.10
C THR A 4 -3.62 20.31 32.20
N GLY A 5 -2.36 20.05 31.84
CA GLY A 5 -1.26 19.81 32.79
C GLY A 5 -1.10 20.88 33.90
N LYS A 6 -1.34 22.17 33.58
CA LYS A 6 -1.35 23.26 34.57
C LYS A 6 -2.48 23.12 35.59
N LYS A 7 -3.66 22.68 35.16
CA LYS A 7 -4.81 22.51 36.04
C LYS A 7 -4.65 21.26 36.93
N ARG A 8 -4.02 20.19 36.43
CA ARG A 8 -3.63 19.02 37.25
C ARG A 8 -2.63 19.38 38.34
N ALA A 9 -1.62 20.19 38.01
CA ALA A 9 -0.65 20.69 38.99
C ALA A 9 -1.31 21.59 40.04
N ALA A 10 -2.22 22.48 39.64
CA ALA A 10 -2.97 23.34 40.57
C ALA A 10 -3.88 22.53 41.51
N PHE A 11 -4.57 21.49 41.00
CA PHE A 11 -5.41 20.63 41.82
C PHE A 11 -4.57 19.81 42.83
N PHE A 12 -3.42 19.28 42.40
CA PHE A 12 -2.49 18.59 43.30
C PHE A 12 -1.91 19.54 44.37
N PHE A 13 -1.57 20.77 43.98
CA PHE A 13 -1.04 21.79 44.89
C PHE A 13 -2.08 22.20 45.95
N VAL A 14 -3.34 22.40 45.56
CA VAL A 14 -4.41 22.80 46.48
C VAL A 14 -4.84 21.64 47.39
N LEU A 15 -4.89 20.41 46.87
CA LEU A 15 -5.46 19.28 47.62
C LEU A 15 -4.43 18.54 48.50
N VAL A 16 -3.14 18.59 48.13
CA VAL A 16 -2.07 17.86 48.85
C VAL A 16 -1.10 18.83 49.52
N ILE A 17 -0.60 19.84 48.80
CA ILE A 17 0.48 20.70 49.30
C ILE A 17 -0.04 21.79 50.25
N ALA A 18 -1.12 22.50 49.91
CA ALA A 18 -1.67 23.57 50.73
C ALA A 18 -2.09 23.12 52.16
N PRO A 19 -2.79 21.99 52.36
CA PRO A 19 -3.11 21.52 53.72
C PRO A 19 -1.85 21.13 54.50
N THR A 20 -0.86 20.47 53.87
CA THR A 20 0.39 20.11 54.56
C THR A 20 1.20 21.34 54.99
N ILE A 21 1.25 22.40 54.16
CA ILE A 21 1.88 23.67 54.52
C ILE A 21 1.12 24.33 55.68
N VAL A 22 -0.21 24.38 55.65
CA VAL A 22 -1.02 24.99 56.71
C VAL A 22 -0.86 24.22 58.04
N PHE A 23 -0.83 22.88 58.02
CA PHE A 23 -0.60 22.07 59.22
C PHE A 23 0.83 22.26 59.77
N PHE A 24 1.83 22.33 58.90
CA PHE A 24 3.21 22.61 59.30
C PHE A 24 3.36 24.01 59.88
N TRP A 25 2.73 25.02 59.27
CA TRP A 25 2.72 26.40 59.77
C TRP A 25 1.96 26.53 61.09
N ARG A 26 0.85 25.79 61.28
CA ARG A 26 0.14 25.72 62.57
C ARG A 26 0.99 25.07 63.66
N GLY A 27 1.66 23.97 63.36
CA GLY A 27 2.61 23.34 64.27
C GLY A 27 3.82 24.23 64.60
N ALA A 28 4.34 24.97 63.63
CA ALA A 28 5.40 25.94 63.82
C ALA A 28 4.95 27.19 64.60
N SER A 29 3.69 27.62 64.46
CA SER A 29 3.13 28.74 65.22
C SER A 29 2.95 28.42 66.71
N LEU A 30 2.83 27.13 67.08
CA LEU A 30 2.89 26.66 68.47
C LEU A 30 4.29 26.74 69.09
N LEU A 31 5.34 26.98 68.29
CA LEU A 31 6.71 27.24 68.74
C LEU A 31 7.03 28.74 68.91
N LEU A 32 6.11 29.65 68.54
CA LEU A 32 6.33 31.09 68.75
C LEU A 32 6.39 31.41 70.26
N PRO A 33 7.43 32.10 70.74
CA PRO A 33 7.68 32.31 72.15
C PRO A 33 6.76 33.43 72.67
N GLY A 34 5.61 33.06 73.23
CA GLY A 34 4.69 34.03 73.84
C GLY A 34 3.94 33.54 75.08
N ILE A 35 4.04 32.26 75.44
CA ILE A 35 3.35 31.73 76.63
C ILE A 35 4.35 30.95 77.49
N PRO A 36 4.75 31.48 78.66
CA PRO A 36 5.68 30.82 79.57
C PRO A 36 4.90 29.83 80.45
N PHE A 37 4.98 28.54 80.11
CA PHE A 37 4.60 27.49 81.05
C PHE A 37 5.84 26.63 81.39
N PRO A 38 6.29 26.63 82.65
CA PRO A 38 7.45 25.85 83.08
C PRO A 38 7.01 24.38 83.28
N GLY A 39 7.53 23.47 82.46
CA GLY A 39 7.28 22.02 82.60
C GLY A 39 7.08 21.23 81.29
N TYR A 40 7.02 21.91 80.14
CA TYR A 40 6.38 21.35 78.93
C TYR A 40 7.32 21.00 77.76
N LEU A 41 8.55 20.57 78.01
CA LEU A 41 9.39 19.98 76.95
C LEU A 41 8.72 18.73 76.36
N ALA A 42 8.14 17.88 77.22
CA ALA A 42 7.40 16.70 76.79
C ALA A 42 6.16 17.06 75.96
N GLU A 43 5.37 18.06 76.36
CA GLU A 43 4.16 18.44 75.60
C GLU A 43 4.44 19.20 74.30
N ARG A 44 5.54 19.96 74.24
CA ARG A 44 6.02 20.52 72.98
C ARG A 44 6.51 19.43 72.03
N LEU A 45 7.13 18.37 72.56
CA LEU A 45 7.56 17.23 71.76
C LEU A 45 6.36 16.41 71.27
N THR A 46 5.36 16.14 72.13
CA THR A 46 4.17 15.39 71.75
C THR A 46 3.32 16.14 70.73
N SER A 47 3.17 17.46 70.85
CA SER A 47 2.48 18.27 69.84
C SER A 47 3.22 18.31 68.50
N LEU A 48 4.55 18.37 68.50
CA LEU A 48 5.38 18.24 67.28
C LEU A 48 5.21 16.89 66.61
N ILE A 49 5.28 15.79 67.39
CA ILE A 49 5.08 14.43 66.89
C ILE A 49 3.67 14.28 66.32
N LEU A 50 2.65 14.77 67.03
CA LEU A 50 1.27 14.71 66.56
C LEU A 50 1.07 15.50 65.26
N ALA A 51 1.62 16.71 65.16
CA ALA A 51 1.54 17.52 63.95
C ALA A 51 2.26 16.85 62.76
N PHE A 52 3.40 16.20 63.02
CA PHE A 52 4.12 15.42 62.01
C PHE A 52 3.32 14.20 61.55
N VAL A 53 2.72 13.44 62.48
CA VAL A 53 1.88 12.27 62.17
C VAL A 53 0.65 12.70 61.37
N LEU A 54 -0.03 13.78 61.76
CA LEU A 54 -1.20 14.30 61.05
C LEU A 54 -0.82 14.83 59.65
N GLY A 55 0.30 15.54 59.54
CA GLY A 55 0.81 16.04 58.26
C GLY A 55 1.20 14.91 57.31
N MET A 56 1.87 13.87 57.83
CA MET A 56 2.22 12.68 57.06
C MET A 56 0.97 11.89 56.64
N PHE A 57 -0.02 11.76 57.52
CA PHE A 57 -1.31 11.16 57.18
C PHE A 57 -2.00 11.93 56.03
N TRP A 58 -2.04 13.25 56.08
CA TRP A 58 -2.61 14.09 55.01
C TRP A 58 -1.84 13.99 53.70
N LEU A 59 -0.50 13.91 53.75
CA LEU A 59 0.32 13.70 52.57
C LEU A 59 0.03 12.34 51.92
N LEU A 60 -0.04 11.27 52.73
CA LEU A 60 -0.35 9.91 52.26
C LEU A 60 -1.79 9.81 51.72
N ALA A 61 -2.76 10.38 52.41
CA ALA A 61 -4.16 10.42 51.98
C ALA A 61 -4.35 11.26 50.71
N GLY A 62 -3.69 12.42 50.63
CA GLY A 62 -3.73 13.32 49.47
C GLY A 62 -3.09 12.69 48.24
N THR A 63 -1.95 12.02 48.39
CA THR A 63 -1.31 11.27 47.28
C THR A 63 -2.16 10.09 46.84
N ALA A 64 -2.83 9.38 47.76
CA ALA A 64 -3.74 8.28 47.42
C ALA A 64 -4.95 8.76 46.62
N LEU A 65 -5.55 9.89 47.01
CA LEU A 65 -6.63 10.53 46.26
C LEU A 65 -6.15 11.01 44.89
N ALA A 66 -4.98 11.66 44.83
CA ALA A 66 -4.42 12.13 43.58
C ALA A 66 -4.11 10.99 42.59
N ALA A 67 -3.64 9.84 43.09
CA ALA A 67 -3.35 8.66 42.28
C ALA A 67 -4.60 8.14 41.55
N GLN A 68 -5.78 8.20 42.18
CA GLN A 68 -7.04 7.81 41.56
C GLN A 68 -7.42 8.71 40.36
N PHE A 69 -6.99 9.97 40.35
CA PHE A 69 -7.24 10.90 39.24
C PHE A 69 -6.17 10.86 38.15
N LEU A 70 -4.91 10.63 38.54
CA LEU A 70 -3.78 10.58 37.62
C LEU A 70 -3.76 9.27 36.83
N PHE A 71 -4.10 8.16 37.49
CA PHE A 71 -4.14 6.82 36.91
C PHE A 71 -5.57 6.27 37.07
N PRO A 72 -6.38 6.26 36.00
CA PRO A 72 -7.71 5.68 36.06
C PRO A 72 -7.59 4.16 36.11
N VAL A 73 -7.47 3.57 37.31
CA VAL A 73 -7.30 2.11 37.49
C VAL A 73 -8.44 1.50 38.31
N PRO A 74 -9.07 0.41 37.86
CA PRO A 74 -10.29 -0.10 38.48
C PRO A 74 -10.03 -1.03 39.68
N THR A 75 -8.86 -1.67 39.78
CA THR A 75 -8.57 -2.68 40.81
C THR A 75 -7.88 -2.09 42.04
N LEU A 76 -8.20 -2.60 43.23
CA LEU A 76 -7.60 -2.15 44.51
C LEU A 76 -6.07 -2.29 44.53
N ARG A 77 -5.53 -3.42 44.03
CA ARG A 77 -4.09 -3.64 43.92
C ARG A 77 -3.43 -2.60 43.02
N ALA A 78 -4.02 -2.33 41.87
CA ALA A 78 -3.43 -1.37 40.95
C ALA A 78 -3.64 0.10 41.38
N ARG A 79 -4.58 0.38 42.30
CA ARG A 79 -4.64 1.67 43.02
C ARG A 79 -3.50 1.82 44.01
N LEU A 80 -3.10 0.75 44.69
CA LEU A 80 -1.89 0.74 45.53
C LEU A 80 -0.63 0.92 44.66
N ASP A 81 -0.56 0.25 43.51
CA ASP A 81 0.57 0.42 42.58
C ASP A 81 0.63 1.84 42.01
N ALA A 82 -0.53 2.43 41.67
CA ALA A 82 -0.64 3.81 41.21
C ALA A 82 -0.17 4.80 42.30
N TRP A 83 -0.63 4.59 43.54
CA TRP A 83 -0.25 5.41 44.69
C TRP A 83 1.24 5.28 44.98
N TRP A 84 1.78 4.06 44.99
CA TRP A 84 3.20 3.80 45.21
C TRP A 84 4.06 4.41 44.10
N CYS A 85 3.64 4.31 42.85
CA CYS A 85 4.33 4.93 41.72
C CYS A 85 4.38 6.46 41.87
N LEU A 86 3.31 7.09 42.34
CA LEU A 86 3.25 8.52 42.59
C LEU A 86 4.13 8.94 43.78
N LEU A 87 4.15 8.12 44.83
CA LEU A 87 5.00 8.33 46.02
C LEU A 87 6.48 8.20 45.65
N VAL A 88 6.87 7.19 44.88
CA VAL A 88 8.23 7.01 44.35
C VAL A 88 8.62 8.15 43.41
N TRP A 89 7.68 8.64 42.60
CA TRP A 89 7.88 9.83 41.77
C TRP A 89 8.15 11.08 42.61
N TYR A 90 7.40 11.27 43.69
CA TYR A 90 7.59 12.39 44.63
C TYR A 90 8.97 12.38 45.32
N ILE A 91 9.51 11.19 45.62
CA ILE A 91 10.86 11.03 46.20
C ILE A 91 11.97 11.13 45.12
N GLY A 92 11.61 11.19 43.83
CA GLY A 92 12.58 11.33 42.73
C GLY A 92 13.24 10.02 42.27
N PHE A 93 12.79 8.86 42.78
CA PHE A 93 13.31 7.53 42.41
C PHE A 93 12.50 6.84 41.29
N HIS A 94 11.75 7.61 40.50
CA HIS A 94 10.91 7.03 39.44
C HIS A 94 11.75 6.51 38.28
N ARG A 95 11.32 5.36 37.76
CA ARG A 95 11.86 4.78 36.53
C ARG A 95 11.33 5.52 35.30
N GLN A 96 12.00 5.32 34.17
CA GLN A 96 11.55 5.81 32.88
C GLN A 96 10.13 5.34 32.57
N GLY A 97 9.34 6.24 32.02
CA GLY A 97 8.00 5.95 31.55
C GLY A 97 7.97 5.88 30.03
N TYR A 98 7.35 4.82 29.50
CA TYR A 98 7.26 4.56 28.08
C TYR A 98 5.91 5.02 27.54
N LEU A 99 5.94 5.75 26.42
CA LEU A 99 4.74 6.07 25.65
C LEU A 99 4.80 5.29 24.34
N VAL A 100 3.89 4.32 24.19
CA VAL A 100 3.78 3.52 22.98
C VAL A 100 2.66 4.08 22.13
N ARG A 101 3.02 4.62 20.96
CA ARG A 101 2.07 5.22 20.01
C ARG A 101 2.44 4.85 18.58
N ASN A 102 1.43 4.45 17.80
CA ASN A 102 1.59 4.02 16.40
C ASN A 102 2.69 2.95 16.23
N GLY A 103 2.73 1.98 17.14
CA GLY A 103 3.74 0.91 17.13
C GLY A 103 5.15 1.36 17.47
N LYS A 104 5.36 2.58 17.99
CA LYS A 104 6.68 3.05 18.41
C LYS A 104 6.68 3.27 19.92
N ALA A 105 7.69 2.71 20.59
CA ALA A 105 7.99 3.03 21.98
C ALA A 105 8.84 4.31 22.02
N GLN A 106 8.33 5.35 22.68
CA GLN A 106 9.04 6.59 22.93
C GLN A 106 9.31 6.75 24.42
N ASP A 107 10.55 7.07 24.76
CA ASP A 107 10.94 7.40 26.13
C ASP A 107 10.45 8.81 26.47
N HIS A 108 9.22 8.91 26.96
CA HIS A 108 8.58 10.20 27.20
C HIS A 108 8.92 10.79 28.58
N LEU A 109 9.24 9.94 29.56
CA LEU A 109 9.63 10.34 30.91
C LEU A 109 11.09 9.94 31.16
N LYS A 110 12.00 10.92 31.10
CA LYS A 110 13.41 10.76 31.50
C LYS A 110 13.50 10.53 33.02
N GLY A 111 13.35 9.28 33.45
CA GLY A 111 13.62 8.82 34.81
C GLY A 111 15.05 8.29 34.98
N ASN A 112 15.39 7.89 36.20
CA ASN A 112 16.70 7.36 36.53
C ASN A 112 16.89 5.96 35.88
N ARG A 113 17.92 5.78 35.03
CA ARG A 113 18.16 4.51 34.29
C ARG A 113 18.44 3.33 35.22
N PHE A 114 18.95 3.60 36.41
CA PHE A 114 19.38 2.60 37.40
C PHE A 114 18.34 2.33 38.50
N GLY A 115 17.14 2.91 38.42
CA GLY A 115 16.08 2.67 39.39
C GLY A 115 15.39 1.33 39.16
N GLY A 116 15.69 0.32 39.98
CA GLY A 116 14.99 -0.97 40.01
C GLY A 116 13.54 -0.90 40.55
N TRP A 117 12.83 0.20 40.33
CA TRP A 117 11.55 0.50 40.96
C TRP A 117 10.47 0.88 39.93
N ALA A 118 9.21 0.93 40.37
CA ALA A 118 8.01 0.98 39.52
C ALA A 118 8.08 2.06 38.42
N GLY A 119 7.82 1.65 37.17
CA GLY A 119 7.67 2.52 36.02
C GLY A 119 6.25 2.47 35.45
N VAL A 120 5.94 3.38 34.52
CA VAL A 120 4.62 3.42 33.86
C VAL A 120 4.78 3.31 32.35
N ALA A 121 4.03 2.41 31.73
CA ALA A 121 3.89 2.33 30.29
C ALA A 121 2.48 2.74 29.88
N ILE A 122 2.37 3.71 28.96
CA ILE A 122 1.10 4.14 28.37
C ILE A 122 1.06 3.62 26.94
N VAL A 123 0.08 2.78 26.62
CA VAL A 123 -0.06 2.14 25.31
C VAL A 123 -1.34 2.59 24.63
N ASP A 124 -1.21 3.08 23.39
CA ASP A 124 -2.34 3.52 22.56
C ASP A 124 -3.27 2.34 22.18
N SER A 125 -4.54 2.64 21.94
CA SER A 125 -5.59 1.70 21.56
C SER A 125 -5.32 0.88 20.30
N SER A 126 -4.36 1.30 19.47
CA SER A 126 -3.98 0.62 18.24
C SER A 126 -2.55 0.09 18.25
N SER A 127 -1.91 0.00 19.41
CA SER A 127 -0.53 -0.48 19.50
C SER A 127 -0.40 -1.55 20.56
N ALA A 128 0.54 -2.47 20.34
CA ALA A 128 0.97 -3.43 21.32
C ALA A 128 2.47 -3.26 21.58
N ALA A 129 2.91 -3.57 22.78
CA ALA A 129 4.30 -3.55 23.18
C ALA A 129 4.67 -4.88 23.85
N VAL A 130 5.88 -5.33 23.60
CA VAL A 130 6.43 -6.54 24.19
C VAL A 130 7.40 -6.14 25.28
N MET A 131 7.25 -6.77 26.43
CA MET A 131 8.02 -6.48 27.62
C MET A 131 8.97 -7.63 27.95
N ASP A 132 10.17 -7.26 28.39
CA ASP A 132 11.26 -8.16 28.72
C ASP A 132 11.94 -7.64 30.01
N ASP A 133 12.42 -8.51 30.89
CA ASP A 133 13.18 -8.11 32.07
C ASP A 133 14.70 -7.90 31.81
N GLY A 134 15.12 -8.10 30.56
CA GLY A 134 16.49 -8.04 30.07
C GLY A 134 17.10 -9.42 29.80
N LEU A 135 16.43 -10.49 30.24
CA LEU A 135 16.83 -11.88 30.06
C LEU A 135 15.70 -12.70 29.41
N GLU A 136 14.46 -12.48 29.84
CA GLU A 136 13.30 -13.24 29.42
C GLU A 136 12.07 -12.39 29.12
N TYR A 137 11.29 -12.86 28.15
CA TYR A 137 9.96 -12.35 27.88
C TYR A 137 9.08 -12.42 29.13
N THR A 138 8.55 -11.27 29.53
CA THR A 138 7.66 -11.19 30.68
C THR A 138 6.19 -11.23 30.24
N ARG A 139 5.77 -10.30 29.37
CA ARG A 139 4.38 -10.16 28.91
C ARG A 139 4.23 -9.23 27.71
N THR A 140 3.06 -9.26 27.08
CA THR A 140 2.60 -8.29 26.09
C THR A 140 1.66 -7.26 26.72
N LEU A 141 1.86 -6.00 26.37
CA LEU A 141 0.96 -4.89 26.68
C LEU A 141 0.20 -4.52 25.40
N GLY A 142 -1.07 -4.17 25.52
CA GLY A 142 -1.84 -3.73 24.37
C GLY A 142 -3.12 -3.04 24.79
N PRO A 143 -4.02 -2.74 23.84
CA PRO A 143 -5.24 -2.02 24.13
C PRO A 143 -6.09 -2.74 25.17
N ASN A 144 -6.23 -2.09 26.32
CA ASN A 144 -7.16 -2.51 27.35
C ASN A 144 -8.20 -1.41 27.57
N VAL A 145 -9.48 -1.75 27.45
CA VAL A 145 -10.57 -0.85 27.83
C VAL A 145 -10.68 -0.87 29.34
N VAL A 146 -10.05 0.11 29.96
CA VAL A 146 -10.45 0.55 31.28
C VAL A 146 -11.55 1.58 31.07
N GLN A 147 -12.81 1.21 31.34
CA GLN A 147 -13.90 2.16 31.50
C GLN A 147 -13.94 2.58 32.97
N PRO A 148 -13.44 3.77 33.34
CA PRO A 148 -13.58 4.22 34.71
C PRO A 148 -15.07 4.49 34.99
N ARG A 149 -15.61 3.83 36.03
CA ARG A 149 -16.93 4.12 36.58
C ARG A 149 -16.79 5.12 37.70
N TRP A 150 -17.56 6.21 37.63
CA TRP A 150 -17.62 7.23 38.67
C TRP A 150 -19.07 7.48 39.05
N PHE A 151 -19.43 7.26 40.32
CA PHE A 151 -20.81 7.33 40.82
C PHE A 151 -21.84 6.61 39.92
N GLY A 152 -21.52 5.40 39.46
CA GLY A 152 -22.40 4.63 38.56
C GLY A 152 -22.37 5.06 37.10
N ASN A 153 -21.86 6.25 36.77
CA ASN A 153 -21.72 6.72 35.40
C ASN A 153 -20.46 6.16 34.73
N VAL A 154 -20.64 5.69 33.49
CA VAL A 154 -19.55 5.20 32.63
C VAL A 154 -18.88 6.40 31.98
N LEU A 155 -17.61 6.64 32.28
CA LEU A 155 -16.82 7.65 31.59
C LEU A 155 -16.40 7.13 30.19
N PRO A 156 -16.13 8.03 29.22
CA PRO A 156 -15.64 7.63 27.90
C PRO A 156 -14.40 6.75 28.04
N ALA A 157 -14.37 5.63 27.30
CA ALA A 157 -13.23 4.72 27.29
C ALA A 157 -11.94 5.50 26.99
N ALA A 158 -10.92 5.32 27.81
CA ALA A 158 -9.63 5.93 27.56
C ALA A 158 -9.05 5.36 26.25
N ARG A 159 -8.61 6.24 25.34
CA ARG A 159 -7.94 5.84 24.08
C ARG A 159 -6.59 5.18 24.32
N SER A 160 -6.03 5.31 25.51
CA SER A 160 -4.78 4.68 25.92
C SER A 160 -4.97 3.91 27.22
N SER A 161 -4.24 2.81 27.33
CA SER A 161 -4.19 1.94 28.49
C SER A 161 -2.92 2.23 29.27
N THR A 162 -3.03 2.25 30.60
CA THR A 162 -1.88 2.50 31.49
C THR A 162 -1.53 1.21 32.20
N PHE A 163 -0.25 0.84 32.12
CA PHE A 163 0.32 -0.35 32.74
C PHE A 163 1.45 0.04 33.68
N PHE A 164 1.51 -0.62 34.83
CA PHE A 164 2.64 -0.51 35.75
C PHE A 164 3.68 -1.57 35.42
N LEU A 165 4.92 -1.13 35.31
CA LEU A 165 6.07 -1.97 35.00
C LEU A 165 6.52 -2.73 36.24
N ASN A 166 6.78 -4.02 36.07
CA ASN A 166 7.43 -4.86 37.06
C ASN A 166 8.90 -4.46 37.23
N ARG A 167 9.54 -5.03 38.26
CA ARG A 167 10.97 -4.84 38.50
C ARG A 167 11.77 -5.29 37.27
N TYR A 168 12.71 -4.46 36.81
CA TYR A 168 13.56 -4.67 35.63
C TYR A 168 12.86 -4.74 34.25
N GLU A 169 11.53 -4.83 34.20
CA GLU A 169 10.76 -4.89 32.94
C GLU A 169 10.95 -3.66 32.02
N GLN A 170 11.43 -3.87 30.80
CA GLN A 170 11.67 -2.86 29.75
C GLN A 170 10.85 -3.18 28.49
N VAL A 171 10.56 -2.15 27.70
CA VAL A 171 9.92 -2.33 26.39
C VAL A 171 10.98 -2.86 25.41
N CYS A 172 10.84 -4.11 24.99
CA CYS A 172 11.70 -4.73 23.98
C CYS A 172 11.39 -4.19 22.57
N GLY A 173 10.10 -4.05 22.27
CA GLY A 173 9.62 -3.49 21.01
C GLY A 173 8.13 -3.17 21.04
N ALA A 174 7.66 -2.45 20.02
CA ALA A 174 6.26 -2.12 19.85
C ALA A 174 5.81 -2.34 18.40
N ILE A 175 4.54 -2.65 18.22
CA ILE A 175 3.92 -2.94 16.93
C ILE A 175 2.59 -2.20 16.82
N ASP A 176 2.26 -1.75 15.62
CA ASP A 176 0.95 -1.21 15.27
C ASP A 176 0.01 -2.34 14.87
N LEU A 177 -1.16 -2.39 15.50
CA LEU A 177 -2.15 -3.46 15.33
C LEU A 177 -3.10 -3.21 14.14
N ARG A 178 -2.99 -2.05 13.50
CA ARG A 178 -3.84 -1.69 12.36
C ARG A 178 -3.51 -2.54 11.13
N ARG A 179 -4.47 -2.61 10.21
CA ARG A 179 -4.21 -3.09 8.86
C ARG A 179 -3.20 -2.16 8.20
N GLN A 180 -2.14 -2.73 7.67
CA GLN A 180 -1.10 -2.04 6.93
C GLN A 180 -1.10 -2.52 5.49
N ARG A 181 -0.81 -1.60 4.57
CA ARG A 181 -0.63 -1.87 3.15
C ARG A 181 0.79 -1.47 2.78
N TYR A 182 1.55 -2.39 2.19
CA TYR A 182 2.88 -2.11 1.68
C TYR A 182 3.00 -2.49 0.22
N MET A 183 3.81 -1.71 -0.51
CA MET A 183 4.09 -1.89 -1.92
C MET A 183 5.57 -2.17 -2.11
N ARG A 184 5.89 -3.11 -3.00
CA ARG A 184 7.25 -3.35 -3.46
C ARG A 184 7.28 -3.66 -4.95
N VAL A 185 8.23 -3.05 -5.63
CA VAL A 185 8.57 -3.41 -7.02
C VAL A 185 9.37 -4.71 -7.00
N VAL A 186 8.85 -5.73 -7.67
CA VAL A 186 9.48 -7.05 -7.82
C VAL A 186 10.00 -7.18 -9.24
N GLN A 187 11.30 -7.43 -9.36
CA GLN A 187 11.94 -7.83 -10.61
C GLN A 187 11.88 -9.35 -10.71
N ALA A 188 11.36 -9.85 -11.84
CA ALA A 188 11.16 -11.27 -12.10
C ALA A 188 11.46 -11.56 -13.57
N ILE A 189 11.80 -12.82 -13.87
CA ILE A 189 12.03 -13.28 -15.25
C ILE A 189 10.89 -14.23 -15.60
N THR A 190 10.26 -14.01 -16.77
CA THR A 190 9.20 -14.90 -17.29
C THR A 190 9.77 -16.22 -17.80
N ARG A 191 8.90 -17.18 -18.12
CA ARG A 191 9.28 -18.46 -18.71
C ARG A 191 10.16 -18.32 -19.97
N ASP A 192 9.94 -17.25 -20.74
CA ASP A 192 10.65 -16.99 -22.01
C ASP A 192 11.98 -16.25 -21.80
N GLY A 193 12.41 -16.04 -20.54
CA GLY A 193 13.65 -15.33 -20.23
C GLY A 193 13.54 -13.81 -20.30
N ILE A 194 12.32 -13.24 -20.33
CA ILE A 194 12.10 -11.79 -20.39
C ILE A 194 12.02 -11.22 -18.98
N GLU A 195 12.88 -10.26 -18.66
CA GLU A 195 12.84 -9.55 -17.39
C GLU A 195 11.64 -8.60 -17.35
N ILE A 196 10.80 -8.72 -16.33
CA ILE A 196 9.65 -7.84 -16.08
C ILE A 196 9.72 -7.26 -14.67
N LYS A 197 9.13 -6.08 -14.51
CA LYS A 197 8.91 -5.46 -13.20
C LYS A 197 7.42 -5.48 -12.88
N CYS A 198 7.07 -5.82 -11.65
CA CYS A 198 5.69 -5.86 -11.19
C CYS A 198 5.56 -5.21 -9.82
N ASP A 199 4.52 -4.41 -9.61
CA ASP A 199 4.23 -3.84 -8.30
C ASP A 199 3.42 -4.84 -7.47
N LEU A 200 3.98 -5.28 -6.34
CA LEU A 200 3.31 -6.15 -5.38
C LEU A 200 2.77 -5.30 -4.23
N TYR A 201 1.44 -5.29 -4.06
CA TYR A 201 0.78 -4.72 -2.89
C TYR A 201 0.35 -5.85 -1.95
N VAL A 202 0.76 -5.78 -0.68
CA VAL A 202 0.34 -6.73 0.35
C VAL A 202 -0.35 -6.00 1.47
N ASP A 203 -1.57 -6.43 1.76
CA ASP A 203 -2.33 -5.99 2.92
C ASP A 203 -2.22 -7.04 4.02
N PHE A 204 -1.76 -6.63 5.19
CA PHE A 204 -1.60 -7.54 6.31
C PHE A 204 -1.85 -6.84 7.65
N GLN A 205 -2.03 -7.64 8.68
CA GLN A 205 -2.16 -7.20 10.07
C GLN A 205 -1.63 -8.28 11.01
N ILE A 206 -1.38 -7.93 12.27
CA ILE A 206 -1.09 -8.96 13.29
C ILE A 206 -2.33 -9.82 13.52
N GLN A 207 -2.09 -11.12 13.77
CA GLN A 207 -3.15 -12.07 14.02
C GLN A 207 -4.02 -11.64 15.20
N ARG A 208 -5.33 -11.61 14.96
CA ARG A 208 -6.31 -11.20 15.97
C ARG A 208 -6.76 -12.40 16.78
N ASP A 209 -6.96 -12.20 18.08
CA ASP A 209 -7.65 -13.16 18.92
C ASP A 209 -9.13 -12.74 19.05
N PRO A 210 -10.08 -13.47 18.41
CA PRO A 210 -11.50 -13.17 18.53
C PRO A 210 -12.04 -13.41 19.94
N ARG A 211 -11.39 -14.26 20.76
CA ARG A 211 -11.81 -14.52 22.15
C ARG A 211 -11.57 -13.32 23.07
N LYS A 212 -10.63 -12.45 22.70
CA LYS A 212 -10.32 -11.20 23.40
C LYS A 212 -11.16 -10.01 22.92
N ALA A 213 -12.09 -10.21 21.97
CA ALA A 213 -12.95 -9.16 21.48
C ALA A 213 -13.88 -8.63 22.58
N ARG A 214 -13.78 -7.33 22.85
CA ARG A 214 -14.59 -6.63 23.85
C ARG A 214 -15.13 -5.32 23.27
N PRO A 215 -16.36 -4.91 23.64
CA PRO A 215 -16.88 -3.60 23.26
C PRO A 215 -15.91 -2.48 23.66
N GLY A 216 -15.48 -1.67 22.68
CA GLY A 216 -14.53 -0.57 22.87
C GLY A 216 -13.04 -0.91 22.65
N VAL A 217 -12.66 -2.17 22.44
CA VAL A 217 -11.32 -2.58 22.00
C VAL A 217 -11.38 -2.92 20.49
N PRO A 218 -11.08 -1.98 19.59
CA PRO A 218 -11.21 -2.22 18.15
C PRO A 218 -10.14 -3.17 17.58
N TYR A 219 -8.96 -3.26 18.21
CA TYR A 219 -7.83 -4.04 17.74
C TYR A 219 -7.45 -5.09 18.78
N THR A 220 -8.04 -6.29 18.65
CA THR A 220 -7.58 -7.44 19.44
C THR A 220 -6.37 -8.08 18.79
N PHE A 221 -5.54 -8.75 19.59
CA PHE A 221 -4.34 -9.41 19.13
C PHE A 221 -4.09 -10.66 19.95
N ASP A 222 -3.41 -11.63 19.34
CA ASP A 222 -2.84 -12.77 20.04
C ASP A 222 -1.47 -12.41 20.63
N ASP A 223 -1.24 -12.78 21.89
CA ASP A 223 -0.02 -12.40 22.61
C ASP A 223 1.21 -13.09 22.00
N GLY A 224 1.07 -14.36 21.61
CA GLY A 224 2.13 -15.12 20.95
C GLY A 224 2.49 -14.55 19.59
N SER A 225 1.52 -14.01 18.87
CA SER A 225 1.71 -13.40 17.55
C SER A 225 2.48 -12.09 17.62
N VAL A 226 2.13 -11.21 18.57
CA VAL A 226 2.90 -9.98 18.82
C VAL A 226 4.31 -10.31 19.32
N PHE A 227 4.43 -11.27 20.24
CA PHE A 227 5.73 -11.76 20.71
C PHE A 227 6.61 -12.25 19.54
N ARG A 228 6.09 -13.15 18.69
CA ARG A 228 6.84 -13.68 17.54
C ARG A 228 7.25 -12.58 16.57
N ALA A 229 6.36 -11.63 16.29
CA ALA A 229 6.67 -10.51 15.40
C ALA A 229 7.82 -9.63 15.94
N VAL A 230 7.81 -9.31 17.24
CA VAL A 230 8.88 -8.50 17.88
C VAL A 230 10.17 -9.29 18.13
N TYR A 231 10.08 -10.53 18.62
CA TYR A 231 11.28 -11.31 18.98
C TYR A 231 11.99 -11.91 17.77
N THR A 232 11.26 -12.30 16.71
CA THR A 232 11.91 -12.67 15.44
C THR A 232 12.67 -11.46 14.88
N GLU A 233 12.19 -10.26 15.15
CA GLU A 233 12.90 -9.01 14.85
C GLU A 233 14.13 -8.80 15.76
N ALA A 234 14.04 -9.10 17.06
CA ALA A 234 15.13 -8.94 18.02
C ALA A 234 16.30 -9.92 17.80
N VAL A 235 16.04 -11.22 17.62
CA VAL A 235 17.08 -12.26 17.46
C VAL A 235 17.95 -12.04 16.22
N ARG A 236 17.35 -11.55 15.13
CA ARG A 236 18.10 -11.24 13.89
C ARG A 236 19.05 -10.04 14.04
N LYS A 237 18.84 -9.18 15.06
CA LYS A 237 19.68 -8.02 15.35
C LYS A 237 21.04 -8.41 15.94
N GLU A 238 21.09 -9.51 16.70
CA GLU A 238 22.33 -9.99 17.30
C GLU A 238 23.23 -10.69 16.29
N GLN A 239 22.67 -11.49 15.38
CA GLN A 239 23.45 -12.20 14.35
C GLN A 239 24.08 -11.27 13.30
N GLY A 240 23.54 -10.06 13.10
CA GLY A 240 24.07 -9.07 12.15
C GLY A 240 25.06 -8.07 12.74
N ARG A 241 25.39 -8.16 14.03
CA ARG A 241 26.41 -7.31 14.67
C ARG A 241 27.74 -8.10 14.67
N PRO A 242 28.79 -7.66 13.97
CA PRO A 242 30.11 -8.26 14.15
C PRO A 242 30.49 -8.15 15.63
N PRO A 243 31.13 -9.17 16.24
CA PRO A 243 31.46 -9.15 17.65
C PRO A 243 32.21 -7.86 17.97
N GLU A 244 31.66 -7.08 18.89
CA GLU A 244 32.26 -5.84 19.36
C GLU A 244 33.57 -6.21 20.06
N ILE A 245 34.69 -6.00 19.37
CA ILE A 245 36.02 -6.16 19.96
C ILE A 245 36.09 -5.12 21.07
N ILE A 246 35.95 -5.58 22.31
CA ILE A 246 36.11 -4.75 23.51
C ILE A 246 37.53 -4.18 23.43
N PRO A 247 37.72 -2.85 23.33
CA PRO A 247 39.06 -2.29 23.27
C PRO A 247 39.74 -2.51 24.62
N VAL A 248 40.76 -3.38 24.62
CA VAL A 248 41.68 -3.54 25.75
C VAL A 248 42.34 -2.19 25.99
N LYS A 249 42.09 -1.63 27.17
CA LYS A 249 42.66 -0.36 27.64
C LYS A 249 44.18 -0.50 27.70
N LYS A 250 44.89 0.11 26.73
CA LYS A 250 46.34 0.30 26.85
C LYS A 250 46.58 1.41 27.87
N GLU A 251 47.14 1.04 29.02
CA GLU A 251 47.84 1.98 29.88
C GLU A 251 49.11 2.45 29.16
N GLN A 252 49.26 3.76 28.98
CA GLN A 252 50.56 4.35 28.66
C GLN A 252 50.63 5.78 29.20
N GLY A 253 51.78 6.07 29.80
CA GLY A 253 52.06 7.23 30.63
C GLY A 253 52.06 8.57 29.89
N GLN A 254 51.57 9.58 30.62
CA GLN A 254 52.30 10.80 30.99
C GLN A 254 53.30 11.42 29.99
N SER A 255 52.93 12.55 29.37
CA SER A 255 53.70 13.81 29.42
C SER A 255 53.01 14.95 28.65
N SER A 256 52.56 15.96 29.41
CA SER A 256 52.64 17.42 29.19
C SER A 256 52.86 18.01 27.78
N GLU A 257 51.94 18.89 27.34
CA GLU A 257 52.11 20.35 27.12
C GLU A 257 51.02 20.93 26.18
N THR A 258 50.60 22.17 26.44
CA THR A 258 49.63 23.00 25.69
C THR A 258 50.15 24.44 25.63
N PRO A 259 49.63 25.35 24.79
CA PRO A 259 49.53 25.45 23.32
C PRO A 259 50.20 26.80 22.83
N PRO A 260 50.01 27.33 21.58
CA PRO A 260 48.79 28.11 21.29
C PRO A 260 48.30 28.16 19.83
N VAL A 261 46.98 28.31 19.72
CA VAL A 261 46.16 29.16 18.82
C VAL A 261 46.88 29.91 17.67
N LYS A 262 46.43 29.66 16.43
CA LYS A 262 46.03 30.70 15.44
C LYS A 262 44.82 30.21 14.64
N LYS A 263 43.72 30.96 14.71
CA LYS A 263 42.56 30.86 13.81
C LYS A 263 42.76 31.88 12.71
N GLU A 264 42.82 31.42 11.48
CA GLU A 264 42.75 32.27 10.29
C GLU A 264 41.44 31.94 9.58
N GLN A 265 40.64 32.98 9.38
CA GLN A 265 39.32 32.95 8.78
C GLN A 265 39.46 33.01 7.27
N GLU A 266 39.06 31.95 6.56
CA GLU A 266 38.66 32.05 5.16
C GLU A 266 37.41 31.20 4.90
N GLN A 267 36.30 31.91 4.71
CA GLN A 267 35.21 31.55 3.82
C GLN A 267 35.08 32.75 2.88
N PRO A 268 34.69 32.60 1.59
CA PRO A 268 33.43 31.92 1.30
C PRO A 268 33.28 31.22 -0.06
N GLN A 269 32.21 30.41 -0.11
CA GLN A 269 31.47 29.96 -1.29
C GLN A 269 31.98 28.69 -2.00
N GLU A 270 31.52 27.55 -1.49
CA GLU A 270 30.97 26.53 -2.38
C GLU A 270 29.63 26.04 -1.82
N SER A 271 28.63 26.14 -2.69
CA SER A 271 27.22 25.91 -2.47
C SER A 271 26.88 24.43 -2.62
N MET A 272 25.68 24.05 -2.15
CA MET A 272 25.06 22.73 -2.27
C MET A 272 25.69 21.61 -1.42
N PHE A 273 25.31 21.55 -0.14
CA PHE A 273 24.61 20.38 0.39
C PHE A 273 24.00 20.76 1.74
N LYS A 274 22.66 20.92 1.77
CA LYS A 274 21.89 20.99 3.00
C LYS A 274 22.17 19.71 3.80
N HIS A 275 22.97 19.79 4.86
CA HIS A 275 22.87 18.81 5.95
C HIS A 275 21.60 19.11 6.73
N GLN A 276 20.47 18.66 6.17
CA GLN A 276 19.29 18.38 6.95
C GLN A 276 19.63 17.25 7.92
N THR A 277 19.58 17.58 9.20
CA THR A 277 18.61 17.00 10.13
C THR A 277 18.44 15.48 10.15
N GLY A 278 18.74 14.90 11.31
CA GLY A 278 17.99 13.74 11.80
C GLY A 278 18.73 12.42 11.69
N SER A 279 19.33 12.02 12.81
CA SER A 279 19.47 10.61 13.17
C SER A 279 18.10 9.92 13.01
N GLN A 280 17.91 9.22 11.88
CA GLN A 280 16.76 8.36 11.63
C GLN A 280 16.74 7.25 12.69
N PRO A 281 15.61 6.99 13.39
CA PRO A 281 15.51 5.87 14.31
C PRO A 281 15.48 4.55 13.51
N LYS A 282 16.56 3.77 13.65
CA LYS A 282 16.89 2.55 12.88
C LYS A 282 16.06 1.29 13.26
N SER A 283 14.78 1.40 13.59
CA SER A 283 13.99 0.27 14.14
C SER A 283 12.57 0.11 13.60
N GLU A 284 12.26 0.63 12.40
CA GLU A 284 10.86 0.84 12.01
C GLU A 284 10.23 -0.23 11.09
N TYR A 285 10.96 -1.15 10.45
CA TYR A 285 10.42 -1.87 9.27
C TYR A 285 10.67 -3.38 9.10
N ARG A 286 11.18 -4.13 10.09
CA ARG A 286 11.78 -5.45 9.80
C ARG A 286 10.82 -6.63 9.67
N TRP A 287 9.68 -6.67 10.37
CA TRP A 287 8.67 -7.73 10.19
C TRP A 287 7.81 -7.47 8.95
N VAL A 288 7.56 -6.20 8.62
CA VAL A 288 7.01 -5.75 7.34
C VAL A 288 7.87 -6.26 6.18
N ASP A 289 9.20 -6.06 6.28
CA ASP A 289 10.13 -6.57 5.28
C ASP A 289 10.05 -8.09 5.14
N ALA A 290 9.84 -8.83 6.23
CA ALA A 290 9.68 -10.28 6.17
C ALA A 290 8.45 -10.69 5.35
N VAL A 291 7.29 -10.05 5.57
CA VAL A 291 6.06 -10.29 4.78
C VAL A 291 6.29 -9.97 3.31
N ILE A 292 6.90 -8.82 3.04
CA ILE A 292 7.07 -8.31 1.67
C ILE A 292 8.14 -9.07 0.89
N ASN A 293 9.25 -9.47 1.53
CA ASN A 293 10.25 -10.33 0.91
C ASN A 293 9.65 -11.68 0.56
N GLU A 294 8.90 -12.28 1.48
CA GLU A 294 8.26 -13.57 1.26
C GLU A 294 7.25 -13.50 0.10
N GLY A 295 6.39 -12.47 0.08
CA GLY A 295 5.48 -12.24 -1.03
C GLY A 295 6.20 -12.00 -2.36
N ALA A 296 7.35 -11.31 -2.34
CA ALA A 296 8.15 -11.07 -3.53
C ALA A 296 8.79 -12.35 -4.08
N GLU A 297 9.33 -13.22 -3.22
CA GLU A 297 9.87 -14.53 -3.65
C GLU A 297 8.78 -15.40 -4.29
N GLU A 298 7.62 -15.49 -3.65
CA GLU A 298 6.51 -16.29 -4.18
C GLU A 298 5.96 -15.70 -5.49
N LEU A 299 5.90 -14.37 -5.62
CA LEU A 299 5.54 -13.73 -6.89
C LEU A 299 6.56 -14.02 -8.00
N ARG A 300 7.87 -13.98 -7.72
CA ARG A 300 8.90 -14.35 -8.71
C ARG A 300 8.73 -15.78 -9.19
N ASN A 301 8.48 -16.71 -8.24
CA ASN A 301 8.25 -18.11 -8.56
C ASN A 301 6.98 -18.32 -9.39
N ALA A 302 5.94 -17.52 -9.16
CA ALA A 302 4.71 -17.54 -9.95
C ALA A 302 4.97 -17.01 -11.37
N ILE A 303 5.58 -15.83 -11.51
CA ILE A 303 5.88 -15.20 -12.80
C ILE A 303 6.76 -16.10 -13.69
N ALA A 304 7.74 -16.79 -13.11
CA ALA A 304 8.61 -17.71 -13.86
C ALA A 304 7.86 -18.85 -14.56
N ARG A 305 6.60 -19.12 -14.17
CA ARG A 305 5.76 -20.14 -14.79
C ARG A 305 4.95 -19.62 -15.98
N TYR A 306 4.88 -18.31 -16.22
CA TYR A 306 4.08 -17.75 -17.31
C TYR A 306 4.99 -17.20 -18.41
N THR A 307 4.54 -17.32 -19.65
CA THR A 307 5.14 -16.60 -20.79
C THR A 307 4.72 -15.13 -20.75
N LEU A 308 5.43 -14.24 -21.45
CA LEU A 308 5.05 -12.82 -21.47
C LEU A 308 3.65 -12.64 -22.06
N ASP A 309 3.32 -13.33 -23.15
CA ASP A 309 2.01 -13.22 -23.79
C ASP A 309 0.87 -13.76 -22.91
N GLN A 310 1.15 -14.79 -22.11
CA GLN A 310 0.19 -15.29 -21.13
C GLN A 310 -0.08 -14.28 -20.03
N LEU A 311 0.93 -13.52 -19.56
CA LEU A 311 0.74 -12.48 -18.54
C LEU A 311 -0.12 -11.30 -19.03
N TYR A 312 -0.05 -10.99 -20.33
CA TYR A 312 -0.86 -9.94 -20.97
C TYR A 312 -2.17 -10.45 -21.59
N ALA A 313 -2.48 -11.74 -21.47
CA ALA A 313 -3.69 -12.37 -22.02
C ALA A 313 -3.93 -12.06 -23.51
N THR A 314 -2.88 -11.98 -24.33
CA THR A 314 -2.96 -11.45 -25.70
C THR A 314 -3.82 -12.30 -26.66
N GLY A 315 -4.13 -13.55 -26.30
CA GLY A 315 -4.98 -14.45 -27.10
C GLY A 315 -6.34 -14.83 -26.48
N GLU A 316 -6.61 -14.47 -25.22
CA GLU A 316 -7.80 -14.92 -24.48
C GLU A 316 -8.37 -13.76 -23.64
N PRO A 317 -9.26 -12.93 -24.19
CA PRO A 317 -9.76 -11.72 -23.53
C PRO A 317 -10.52 -11.97 -22.23
N GLU A 318 -11.10 -13.16 -22.07
CA GLU A 318 -11.84 -13.57 -20.88
C GLU A 318 -10.92 -14.01 -19.73
N ARG A 319 -9.64 -14.24 -20.02
CA ARG A 319 -8.67 -14.69 -19.02
C ARG A 319 -8.04 -13.49 -18.33
N GLU A 320 -8.02 -13.51 -17.00
CA GLU A 320 -7.36 -12.50 -16.18
C GLU A 320 -6.17 -13.10 -15.40
N PRO A 321 -4.98 -13.22 -16.03
CA PRO A 321 -3.79 -13.83 -15.43
C PRO A 321 -3.39 -13.21 -14.08
N ARG A 322 -3.62 -11.90 -13.92
CA ARG A 322 -3.36 -11.20 -12.66
C ARG A 322 -4.18 -11.78 -11.52
N VAL A 323 -5.48 -11.98 -11.74
CA VAL A 323 -6.40 -12.52 -10.74
C VAL A 323 -6.05 -13.98 -10.43
N GLU A 324 -5.68 -14.78 -11.44
CA GLU A 324 -5.19 -16.15 -11.23
C GLU A 324 -3.93 -16.19 -10.33
N ILE A 325 -2.97 -15.31 -10.60
CA ILE A 325 -1.73 -15.23 -9.81
C ILE A 325 -2.07 -14.75 -8.38
N GLU A 326 -2.92 -13.73 -8.21
CA GLU A 326 -3.35 -13.27 -6.89
C GLU A 326 -4.05 -14.36 -6.08
N GLN A 327 -4.98 -15.10 -6.70
CA GLN A 327 -5.73 -16.18 -6.07
C GLN A 327 -4.84 -17.37 -5.67
N SER A 328 -3.77 -17.64 -6.43
CA SER A 328 -2.81 -18.68 -6.09
C SER A 328 -1.79 -18.24 -5.04
N LEU A 329 -1.40 -16.96 -5.04
CA LEU A 329 -0.37 -16.40 -4.16
C LEU A 329 -0.87 -16.13 -2.73
N LEU A 330 -2.11 -15.67 -2.59
CA LEU A 330 -2.71 -15.35 -1.30
C LEU A 330 -2.69 -16.51 -0.29
N PRO A 331 -3.19 -17.73 -0.61
CA PRO A 331 -3.20 -18.84 0.34
C PRO A 331 -1.78 -19.31 0.70
N LEU A 332 -0.83 -19.26 -0.24
CA LEU A 332 0.57 -19.62 0.02
C LEU A 332 1.20 -18.68 1.05
N LEU A 333 1.03 -17.36 0.84
CA LEU A 333 1.56 -16.37 1.76
C LEU A 333 0.86 -16.42 3.12
N GLN A 334 -0.46 -16.62 3.15
CA GLN A 334 -1.22 -16.82 4.40
C GLN A 334 -0.70 -18.02 5.19
N ASN A 335 -0.48 -19.16 4.54
CA ASN A 335 0.01 -20.37 5.20
C ASN A 335 1.41 -20.19 5.78
N ARG A 336 2.26 -19.42 5.11
CA ARG A 336 3.64 -19.18 5.56
C ARG A 336 3.74 -18.09 6.64
N MET A 337 2.85 -17.11 6.63
CA MET A 337 2.86 -15.99 7.57
C MET A 337 2.04 -16.23 8.85
N ARG A 338 1.01 -17.09 8.81
CA ARG A 338 0.23 -17.46 10.00
C ARG A 338 1.08 -18.00 11.15
N PRO A 339 2.04 -18.94 10.95
CA PRO A 339 2.91 -19.40 12.04
C PRO A 339 3.77 -18.29 12.65
N LYS A 340 4.05 -17.23 11.89
CA LYS A 340 4.81 -16.05 12.36
C LYS A 340 3.91 -15.03 13.09
N GLY A 341 2.61 -15.29 13.22
CA GLY A 341 1.66 -14.40 13.90
C GLY A 341 1.12 -13.24 13.05
N VAL A 342 1.23 -13.35 11.72
CA VAL A 342 0.79 -12.33 10.77
C VAL A 342 -0.34 -12.88 9.89
N ASP A 343 -1.45 -12.15 9.87
CA ASP A 343 -2.57 -12.41 8.98
C ASP A 343 -2.43 -11.56 7.71
N VAL A 344 -2.23 -12.23 6.58
CA VAL A 344 -2.28 -11.59 5.26
C VAL A 344 -3.74 -11.53 4.80
N LEU A 345 -4.22 -10.32 4.57
CA LEU A 345 -5.62 -10.02 4.25
C LEU A 345 -5.87 -10.04 2.75
N ASN A 346 -4.96 -9.44 1.99
CA ASN A 346 -5.10 -9.34 0.54
C ASN A 346 -3.73 -9.19 -0.14
N ILE A 347 -3.66 -9.62 -1.39
CA ILE A 347 -2.54 -9.34 -2.28
C ILE A 347 -3.11 -8.74 -3.56
N THR A 348 -2.45 -7.72 -4.09
CA THR A 348 -2.84 -7.09 -5.36
C THR A 348 -1.60 -6.86 -6.20
N LEU A 349 -1.67 -7.19 -7.48
CA LEU A 349 -0.62 -7.00 -8.46
C LEU A 349 -0.93 -5.76 -9.30
N GLY A 350 0.08 -4.90 -9.43
CA GLY A 350 0.03 -3.75 -10.31
C GLY A 350 0.25 -4.13 -11.77
N VAL A 351 0.67 -3.15 -12.55
CA VAL A 351 0.97 -3.32 -13.97
C VAL A 351 2.28 -4.10 -14.10
N PHE A 352 2.32 -5.02 -15.09
CA PHE A 352 3.57 -5.63 -15.52
C PHE A 352 4.28 -4.65 -16.47
N TYR A 353 5.53 -4.35 -16.18
CA TYR A 353 6.39 -3.51 -16.98
C TYR A 353 7.43 -4.38 -17.68
N ALA A 354 7.29 -4.54 -18.99
CA ALA A 354 8.30 -5.14 -19.84
C ALA A 354 9.34 -4.09 -20.29
N PRO A 355 10.55 -4.50 -20.71
CA PRO A 355 11.55 -3.59 -21.25
C PRO A 355 11.03 -2.93 -22.54
N PRO A 356 11.35 -1.65 -22.81
CA PRO A 356 10.84 -0.93 -23.98
C PRO A 356 11.10 -1.65 -25.31
N SER A 357 12.30 -2.23 -25.48
CA SER A 357 12.66 -2.98 -26.69
C SER A 357 11.73 -4.16 -27.00
N VAL A 358 11.24 -4.84 -25.97
CA VAL A 358 10.29 -5.96 -26.12
C VAL A 358 8.90 -5.42 -26.50
N ILE A 359 8.50 -4.28 -25.94
CA ILE A 359 7.23 -3.64 -26.29
C ILE A 359 7.26 -3.20 -27.75
N ASP A 360 8.33 -2.55 -28.20
CA ASP A 360 8.49 -2.11 -29.58
C ASP A 360 8.42 -3.30 -30.55
N GLN A 361 9.16 -4.38 -30.27
CA GLN A 361 9.11 -5.60 -31.08
C GLN A 361 7.71 -6.22 -31.15
N ARG A 362 6.94 -6.16 -30.05
CA ARG A 362 5.55 -6.65 -30.03
C ARG A 362 4.64 -5.77 -30.87
N VAL A 363 4.80 -4.44 -30.83
CA VAL A 363 4.05 -3.50 -31.67
C VAL A 363 4.32 -3.78 -33.14
N ASP A 364 5.58 -4.01 -33.51
CA ASP A 364 5.96 -4.35 -34.89
C ASP A 364 5.36 -5.69 -35.35
N THR A 365 5.41 -6.71 -34.48
CA THR A 365 4.83 -8.03 -34.77
C THR A 365 3.31 -7.95 -34.95
N TRP A 366 2.64 -7.21 -34.07
CA TRP A 366 1.20 -6.97 -34.16
C TRP A 366 0.86 -6.21 -35.46
N LYS A 367 1.63 -5.17 -35.80
CA LYS A 367 1.45 -4.40 -37.03
C LYS A 367 1.60 -5.29 -38.27
N ALA A 368 2.60 -6.16 -38.29
CA ALA A 368 2.82 -7.10 -39.40
C ALA A 368 1.65 -8.09 -39.56
N ASP A 369 1.09 -8.60 -38.46
CA ASP A 369 -0.10 -9.48 -38.52
C ASP A 369 -1.32 -8.75 -39.07
N TRP A 370 -1.55 -7.49 -38.65
CA TRP A 370 -2.61 -6.67 -39.21
C TRP A 370 -2.43 -6.36 -40.70
N GLU A 371 -1.22 -6.01 -41.12
CA GLU A 371 -0.91 -5.79 -42.54
C GLU A 371 -1.12 -7.07 -43.36
N ARG A 372 -0.74 -8.23 -42.82
CA ARG A 372 -1.02 -9.53 -43.43
C ARG A 372 -2.52 -9.75 -43.58
N ARG A 373 -3.31 -9.55 -42.52
CA ARG A 373 -4.78 -9.70 -42.56
C ARG A 373 -5.41 -8.75 -43.57
N GLN A 374 -4.99 -7.49 -43.58
CA GLN A 374 -5.47 -6.50 -44.55
C GLN A 374 -5.20 -6.94 -45.98
N LYS A 375 -3.99 -7.43 -46.28
CA LYS A 375 -3.64 -7.95 -47.63
C LYS A 375 -4.49 -9.15 -48.02
N VAL A 376 -4.71 -10.09 -47.10
CA VAL A 376 -5.56 -11.27 -47.35
C VAL A 376 -7.00 -10.85 -47.62
N THR A 377 -7.57 -9.98 -46.79
CA THR A 377 -8.93 -9.49 -46.96
C THR A 377 -9.09 -8.65 -48.24
N ALA A 378 -8.11 -7.81 -48.58
CA ALA A 378 -8.10 -7.04 -49.82
C ALA A 378 -8.06 -7.95 -51.05
N ALA A 379 -7.14 -8.93 -51.08
CA ALA A 379 -7.05 -9.90 -52.17
C ALA A 379 -8.31 -10.75 -52.31
N GLN A 380 -8.95 -11.14 -51.20
CA GLN A 380 -10.25 -11.81 -51.23
C GLN A 380 -11.36 -10.92 -51.80
N GLY A 381 -11.38 -9.64 -51.43
CA GLY A 381 -12.32 -8.66 -51.99
C GLY A 381 -12.13 -8.46 -53.49
N GLU A 382 -10.89 -8.33 -53.95
CA GLU A 382 -10.56 -8.20 -55.38
C GLU A 382 -10.94 -9.45 -56.18
N ALA A 383 -10.64 -10.65 -55.66
CA ALA A 383 -11.01 -11.90 -56.30
C ALA A 383 -12.53 -12.07 -56.40
N GLU A 384 -13.27 -11.71 -55.35
CA GLU A 384 -14.74 -11.74 -55.35
C GLU A 384 -15.33 -10.71 -56.32
N GLN A 385 -14.74 -9.51 -56.42
CA GLN A 385 -15.15 -8.50 -57.41
C GLN A 385 -14.92 -8.99 -58.84
N GLN A 386 -13.77 -9.59 -59.13
CA GLN A 386 -13.46 -10.17 -60.44
C GLN A 386 -14.45 -11.28 -60.77
N ARG A 387 -14.68 -12.21 -59.83
CA ARG A 387 -15.64 -13.30 -59.99
C ARG A 387 -17.05 -12.77 -60.30
N ARG A 388 -17.53 -11.77 -59.57
CA ARG A 388 -18.85 -11.15 -59.82
C ARG A 388 -18.92 -10.49 -61.19
N THR A 389 -17.85 -9.82 -61.61
CA THR A 389 -17.76 -9.17 -62.91
C THR A 389 -17.78 -10.19 -64.05
N GLU A 390 -17.03 -11.29 -63.93
CA GLU A 390 -17.02 -12.37 -64.92
C GLU A 390 -18.36 -13.10 -65.00
N ILE A 391 -19.02 -13.35 -63.85
CA ILE A 391 -20.38 -13.91 -63.84
C ILE A 391 -21.36 -12.96 -64.53
N ALA A 392 -21.33 -11.66 -64.22
CA ALA A 392 -22.19 -10.67 -64.86
C ALA A 392 -21.94 -10.60 -66.38
N ARG A 393 -20.67 -10.67 -66.82
CA ARG A 393 -20.31 -10.75 -68.25
C ARG A 393 -20.87 -12.01 -68.91
N ALA A 394 -20.69 -13.17 -68.31
CA ALA A 394 -21.18 -14.43 -68.85
C ALA A 394 -22.72 -14.44 -68.97
N LEU A 395 -23.41 -13.91 -67.97
CA LEU A 395 -24.87 -13.75 -67.99
C LEU A 395 -25.32 -12.82 -69.12
N ALA A 396 -24.68 -11.65 -69.26
CA ALA A 396 -24.98 -10.72 -70.35
C ALA A 396 -24.74 -11.35 -71.73
N GLN A 397 -23.66 -12.13 -71.90
CA GLN A 397 -23.41 -12.85 -73.14
C GLN A 397 -24.48 -13.91 -73.44
N LEU A 398 -24.94 -14.62 -72.42
CA LEU A 398 -25.99 -15.65 -72.57
C LEU A 398 -27.32 -15.01 -72.97
N GLU A 399 -27.69 -13.89 -72.35
CA GLU A 399 -28.86 -13.09 -72.72
C GLU A 399 -28.76 -12.55 -74.16
N MET A 400 -27.57 -12.08 -74.57
CA MET A 400 -27.32 -11.65 -75.94
C MET A 400 -27.52 -12.80 -76.95
N ILE A 401 -26.98 -13.98 -76.65
CA ILE A 401 -27.16 -15.16 -77.51
C ILE A 401 -28.63 -15.56 -77.57
N GLU A 402 -29.34 -15.56 -76.45
CA GLU A 402 -30.77 -15.87 -76.42
C GLU A 402 -31.57 -14.87 -77.28
N TYR A 403 -31.23 -13.58 -77.18
CA TYR A 403 -31.88 -12.55 -77.98
C TYR A 403 -31.57 -12.69 -79.48
N ILE A 404 -30.31 -12.95 -79.85
CA ILE A 404 -29.90 -13.20 -81.25
C ILE A 404 -30.58 -14.45 -81.80
N THR A 405 -30.60 -15.54 -81.05
CA THR A 405 -31.21 -16.80 -81.48
C THR A 405 -32.73 -16.67 -81.66
N LYS A 406 -33.41 -15.94 -80.78
CA LYS A 406 -34.83 -15.58 -80.97
C LYS A 406 -35.06 -14.64 -82.16
N ALA A 407 -34.08 -13.82 -82.51
CA ALA A 407 -34.17 -12.83 -83.59
C ALA A 407 -33.78 -13.36 -84.98
N LEU A 408 -33.16 -14.54 -85.09
CA LEU A 408 -32.79 -15.17 -86.37
C LEU A 408 -34.04 -15.68 -87.11
N PRO A 409 -34.28 -15.28 -88.37
CA PRO A 409 -35.38 -15.81 -89.17
C PRO A 409 -35.02 -17.18 -89.74
N SER A 410 -35.93 -18.14 -89.65
CA SER A 410 -35.74 -19.55 -90.07
C SER A 410 -35.65 -19.80 -91.58
N GLY A 411 -35.22 -18.83 -92.41
CA GLY A 411 -35.32 -18.88 -93.86
C GLY A 411 -34.06 -18.41 -94.60
N ASN A 412 -33.67 -19.16 -95.63
CA ASN A 412 -32.45 -19.03 -96.43
C ASN A 412 -32.62 -17.94 -97.50
N ASP A 413 -32.24 -16.69 -97.23
CA ASP A 413 -32.24 -15.63 -98.25
C ASP A 413 -31.12 -14.60 -98.04
N ALA A 414 -30.52 -14.13 -99.13
CA ALA A 414 -29.32 -13.28 -99.12
C ALA A 414 -29.52 -11.87 -98.49
N LEU A 415 -30.77 -11.48 -98.22
CA LEU A 415 -31.17 -10.30 -97.42
C LEU A 415 -30.96 -10.49 -95.90
N SER A 416 -30.57 -11.68 -95.46
CA SER A 416 -30.40 -12.05 -94.05
C SER A 416 -29.20 -11.37 -93.38
N LYS A 417 -28.12 -11.03 -94.11
CA LYS A 417 -26.94 -10.38 -93.50
C LYS A 417 -27.23 -8.98 -92.96
N ASP A 418 -27.89 -8.11 -93.72
CA ASP A 418 -28.17 -6.74 -93.28
C ASP A 418 -29.22 -6.70 -92.15
N ILE A 419 -30.22 -7.59 -92.19
CA ILE A 419 -31.25 -7.70 -91.14
C ILE A 419 -30.64 -8.28 -89.85
N VAL A 420 -29.79 -9.30 -89.95
CA VAL A 420 -29.07 -9.84 -88.79
C VAL A 420 -28.14 -8.78 -88.20
N THR A 421 -27.45 -8.00 -89.04
CA THR A 421 -26.54 -6.93 -88.58
C THR A 421 -27.30 -5.80 -87.90
N LEU A 422 -28.40 -5.31 -88.49
CA LEU A 422 -29.27 -4.29 -87.87
C LEU A 422 -29.87 -4.77 -86.55
N ARG A 423 -30.24 -6.04 -86.45
CA ARG A 423 -30.86 -6.59 -85.24
C ARG A 423 -29.85 -6.92 -84.15
N LEU A 424 -28.62 -7.30 -84.53
CA LEU A 424 -27.48 -7.39 -83.63
C LEU A 424 -27.16 -6.00 -83.05
N ILE A 425 -27.13 -4.97 -83.89
CA ILE A 425 -26.91 -3.58 -83.45
C ILE A 425 -28.02 -3.13 -82.49
N GLN A 426 -29.29 -3.40 -82.80
CA GLN A 426 -30.40 -3.07 -81.89
C GLN A 426 -30.32 -3.83 -80.55
N SER A 427 -29.88 -5.09 -80.57
CA SER A 427 -29.70 -5.87 -79.33
C SER A 427 -28.53 -5.34 -78.48
N ILE A 428 -27.42 -4.94 -79.12
CA ILE A 428 -26.28 -4.31 -78.44
C ILE A 428 -26.69 -2.95 -77.86
N GLU A 429 -27.47 -2.15 -78.60
CA GLU A 429 -27.96 -0.86 -78.13
C GLU A 429 -28.92 -1.01 -76.92
N ALA A 430 -29.82 -1.99 -76.96
CA ALA A 430 -30.74 -2.28 -75.86
C ALA A 430 -30.00 -2.71 -74.59
N MET A 431 -29.01 -3.61 -74.71
CA MET A 431 -28.18 -4.05 -73.58
C MET A 431 -27.29 -2.93 -73.03
N ALA A 432 -26.73 -2.09 -73.91
CA ALA A 432 -25.92 -0.95 -73.49
C ALA A 432 -26.75 0.09 -72.71
N ARG A 433 -28.01 0.34 -73.11
CA ARG A 433 -28.93 1.20 -72.35
C ARG A 433 -29.26 0.63 -70.97
N GLN A 434 -29.55 -0.66 -70.89
CA GLN A 434 -29.91 -1.32 -69.62
C GLN A 434 -28.72 -1.37 -68.64
N SER A 435 -27.50 -1.64 -69.13
CA SER A 435 -26.28 -1.58 -68.31
C SER A 435 -25.93 -0.16 -67.83
N ALA A 436 -26.27 0.86 -68.63
CA ALA A 436 -26.07 2.27 -68.26
C ALA A 436 -27.03 2.72 -67.14
N GLU A 437 -28.24 2.16 -67.06
CA GLU A 437 -29.21 2.42 -66.00
C GLU A 437 -28.80 1.78 -64.66
N GLU A 438 -28.16 0.60 -64.66
CA GLU A 438 -27.78 -0.12 -63.44
C GLU A 438 -26.51 0.40 -62.75
N THR A 439 -25.57 1.02 -63.46
CA THR A 439 -24.26 1.41 -62.89
C THR A 439 -24.12 2.88 -62.53
N GLY A 440 -25.06 3.76 -62.90
CA GLY A 440 -25.07 5.19 -62.51
C GLY A 440 -23.84 6.03 -62.92
N ALA A 441 -22.85 5.44 -63.59
CA ALA A 441 -21.54 6.04 -63.93
C ALA A 441 -21.25 6.04 -65.45
N ALA A 442 -22.29 5.95 -66.29
CA ALA A 442 -22.19 5.58 -67.69
C ALA A 442 -22.41 6.73 -68.68
N THR A 443 -21.83 7.92 -68.48
CA THR A 443 -21.91 9.01 -69.48
C THR A 443 -20.73 9.05 -70.45
N ASP A 444 -19.50 8.71 -70.02
CA ASP A 444 -18.32 8.83 -70.89
C ASP A 444 -18.03 7.56 -71.69
N ARG A 445 -18.09 6.37 -71.07
CA ARG A 445 -17.87 5.08 -71.77
C ARG A 445 -18.96 4.74 -72.79
N SER A 446 -20.20 5.15 -72.52
CA SER A 446 -21.32 4.97 -73.46
C SER A 446 -21.13 5.84 -74.71
N ARG A 447 -20.55 7.04 -74.55
CA ARG A 447 -20.18 7.94 -75.64
C ARG A 447 -19.08 7.36 -76.51
N GLU A 448 -18.01 6.83 -75.91
CA GLU A 448 -16.92 6.18 -76.65
C GLU A 448 -17.40 4.95 -77.43
N LEU A 449 -18.26 4.12 -76.83
CA LEU A 449 -18.83 2.96 -77.53
C LEU A 449 -19.77 3.37 -78.67
N ALA A 450 -20.57 4.43 -78.49
CA ALA A 450 -21.42 4.98 -79.55
C ALA A 450 -20.58 5.55 -80.72
N GLU A 451 -19.47 6.22 -80.43
CA GLU A 451 -18.55 6.73 -81.44
C GLU A 451 -17.83 5.61 -82.20
N LEU A 452 -17.39 4.56 -81.51
CA LEU A 452 -16.76 3.39 -82.15
C LEU A 452 -17.76 2.65 -83.04
N LEU A 453 -19.00 2.48 -82.60
CA LEU A 453 -20.06 1.87 -83.43
C LEU A 453 -20.36 2.71 -84.67
N HIS A 454 -20.44 4.04 -84.55
CA HIS A 454 -20.59 4.93 -85.71
C HIS A 454 -19.41 4.85 -86.68
N ARG A 455 -18.18 4.72 -86.15
CA ARG A 455 -16.97 4.63 -86.99
C ARG A 455 -16.90 3.30 -87.76
N VAL A 456 -17.24 2.19 -87.12
CA VAL A 456 -17.33 0.87 -87.78
C VAL A 456 -18.45 0.83 -88.82
N LEU A 457 -19.60 1.46 -88.54
CA LEU A 457 -20.69 1.59 -89.50
C LEU A 457 -20.29 2.43 -90.73
N ALA A 458 -19.49 3.47 -90.55
CA ALA A 458 -18.97 4.28 -91.64
C ALA A 458 -17.96 3.50 -92.52
N GLU A 459 -17.09 2.68 -91.92
CA GLU A 459 -16.15 1.83 -92.67
C GLU A 459 -16.88 0.73 -93.47
N MET A 460 -17.89 0.07 -92.88
CA MET A 460 -18.66 -0.97 -93.56
C MET A 460 -19.43 -0.44 -94.78
N ALA A 461 -19.85 0.83 -94.77
CA ALA A 461 -20.51 1.47 -95.90
C ALA A 461 -19.60 1.77 -97.11
N THR A 462 -18.26 1.64 -96.95
CA THR A 462 -17.27 1.99 -98.00
C THR A 462 -16.69 0.80 -98.76
N LEU A 463 -17.12 -0.44 -98.47
CA LEU A 463 -16.67 -1.63 -99.20
C LEU A 463 -17.22 -1.63 -100.65
N PRO A 464 -16.38 -1.73 -101.69
CA PRO A 464 -16.84 -1.73 -103.09
C PRO A 464 -17.64 -3.00 -103.41
N GLN A 465 -18.86 -2.82 -103.91
CA GLN A 465 -19.68 -3.88 -104.48
C GLN A 465 -19.08 -4.34 -105.82
N ASP A 466 -18.47 -5.52 -105.84
CA ASP A 466 -17.98 -6.16 -107.08
C ASP A 466 -19.17 -6.58 -107.95
N LYS A 467 -19.18 -6.16 -109.22
CA LYS A 467 -20.30 -6.39 -110.15
C LYS A 467 -20.23 -7.80 -110.75
N PRO A 468 -21.32 -8.57 -110.78
CA PRO A 468 -21.32 -9.89 -111.38
C PRO A 468 -21.29 -9.82 -112.92
N ARG A 469 -20.54 -10.73 -113.56
CA ARG A 469 -20.67 -11.14 -114.97
C ARG A 469 -21.45 -12.43 -115.07
#